data_AF-A0A931J4S5-F1
#
_entry.id   AF-A0A931J4S5-F1
#
_cell.length_a   1.000
_cell.length_b   1.000
_cell.length_c   1.000
_cell.angle_alpha   90.00
_cell.angle_beta   90.00
_cell.angle_gamma   90.00
#
_symmetry.space_group_name_H-M   'P 1'
#
loop_
_entity.id
_entity.type
_entity.pdbx_description
1 polymer ?
#
loop_
_entity_poly.entity_id
_entity_poly.type
_entity_poly.pdbx_seq_one_letter_code
_entity_poly.pdbx_strand_id
1 'polypeptide(L)'
;MSPVIALHPLRVALPPDAPAALQQGLLAAGCTVLAQEQAGPGTDWVLCSAQEWAALQAARQQLDERRWTERAKGVLMQCQQLDEAQAYKLLRDAAMQAQTRLSELARHLVQQHERAEALERAGAQRMLSQRLLRLQAQALLGLEPAAAAALQAESAARIEANLARLHELLHGPLREVLGPVQQAWGQLQQALQGEPRRADLPRQDAAAQQLLDCSEALVTALTEAGQERPPRLLVLCTRQRLLSQRLVKEALLAQLDPAHDPQRLALGLDEFLRALQTLRNAPLHSPGLQSAFDAVDREWDRLLRGLRQGSGGSPALRDLCERSERLLQALDALTQVVQRSLQTLLS
;
A
#
# COMPACT_ATOMS: atom_id res chain seq x y z
N MET A 1 53.56 -45.81 -10.99
CA MET A 1 52.58 -44.83 -11.51
C MET A 1 51.75 -44.38 -10.33
N SER A 2 52.01 -43.19 -9.79
CA SER A 2 51.24 -42.66 -8.66
C SER A 2 49.81 -42.35 -9.13
N PRO A 3 48.77 -42.76 -8.40
CA PRO A 3 47.41 -42.39 -8.75
C PRO A 3 47.28 -40.88 -8.57
N VAL A 4 47.13 -40.17 -9.68
CA VAL A 4 46.67 -38.78 -9.65
C VAL A 4 45.24 -38.86 -9.16
N ILE A 5 45.02 -38.67 -7.85
CA ILE A 5 43.71 -38.39 -7.31
C ILE A 5 43.30 -37.07 -7.93
N ALA A 6 42.47 -37.12 -8.97
CA ALA A 6 41.88 -35.94 -9.56
C ALA A 6 40.97 -35.32 -8.50
N LEU A 7 41.51 -34.34 -7.76
CA LEU A 7 40.71 -33.52 -6.86
C LEU A 7 39.65 -32.83 -7.71
N HIS A 8 38.39 -33.18 -7.51
CA HIS A 8 37.27 -32.48 -8.13
C HIS A 8 37.39 -30.98 -7.81
N PRO A 9 37.04 -30.09 -8.75
CA PRO A 9 37.10 -28.65 -8.50
C PRO A 9 36.21 -28.32 -7.30
N LEU A 10 36.84 -27.92 -6.20
CA LEU A 10 36.16 -27.50 -4.99
C LEU A 10 35.57 -26.12 -5.24
N ARG A 11 34.32 -25.92 -4.80
CA ARG A 11 33.68 -24.61 -4.81
C ARG A 11 33.72 -24.03 -3.41
N VAL A 12 34.21 -22.80 -3.31
CA VAL A 12 34.38 -22.08 -2.04
C VAL A 12 33.55 -20.82 -2.08
N ALA A 13 32.59 -20.69 -1.17
CA ALA A 13 31.82 -19.46 -1.01
C ALA A 13 32.55 -18.53 -0.02
N LEU A 14 32.84 -17.30 -0.45
CA LEU A 14 33.44 -16.25 0.37
C LEU A 14 32.51 -15.03 0.46
N PRO A 15 32.53 -14.28 1.57
CA PRO A 15 31.85 -13.00 1.64
C PRO A 15 32.53 -11.96 0.70
N PRO A 16 31.81 -10.92 0.25
CA PRO A 16 32.34 -9.94 -0.68
C PRO A 16 33.50 -9.11 -0.12
N ASP A 17 33.68 -9.07 1.20
CA ASP A 17 34.77 -8.41 1.93
C ASP A 17 35.97 -9.33 2.21
N ALA A 18 35.96 -10.56 1.70
CA ALA A 18 37.07 -11.51 1.90
C ALA A 18 38.41 -10.94 1.39
N PRO A 19 39.53 -11.16 2.11
CA PRO A 19 40.83 -10.67 1.68
C PRO A 19 41.20 -11.19 0.28
N ALA A 20 41.60 -10.29 -0.62
CA ALA A 20 41.96 -10.64 -2.00
C ALA A 20 43.04 -11.73 -2.09
N ALA A 21 43.97 -11.76 -1.12
CA ALA A 21 45.00 -12.78 -1.02
C ALA A 21 44.44 -14.20 -0.78
N LEU A 22 43.37 -14.32 0.01
CA LEU A 22 42.69 -15.61 0.25
C LEU A 22 41.98 -16.08 -1.02
N GLN A 23 41.27 -15.18 -1.70
CA GLN A 23 40.60 -15.50 -2.96
C GLN A 23 41.60 -15.92 -4.04
N GLN A 24 42.73 -15.21 -4.17
CA GLN A 24 43.81 -15.57 -5.09
C GLN A 24 44.45 -16.91 -4.72
N GLY A 25 44.69 -17.19 -3.44
CA GLY A 25 45.24 -18.47 -2.98
C GLY A 25 44.33 -19.66 -3.30
N LEU A 26 43.02 -19.50 -3.13
CA LEU A 26 42.03 -20.53 -3.46
C LEU A 26 41.91 -20.74 -4.98
N LEU A 27 41.90 -19.67 -5.77
CA LEU A 27 41.92 -19.76 -7.23
C LEU A 27 43.20 -20.45 -7.73
N ALA A 28 44.37 -20.12 -7.16
CA ALA A 28 45.64 -20.77 -7.48
C ALA A 28 45.67 -22.26 -7.08
N ALA A 29 44.92 -22.64 -6.04
CA ALA A 29 44.70 -24.04 -5.65
C ALA A 29 43.65 -24.77 -6.52
N GLY A 30 43.14 -24.14 -7.59
CA GLY A 30 42.17 -24.73 -8.51
C GLY A 30 40.72 -24.72 -8.03
N CYS A 31 40.41 -23.95 -6.98
CA CYS A 31 39.05 -23.81 -6.47
C CYS A 31 38.29 -22.72 -7.24
N THR A 32 36.99 -22.92 -7.46
CA THR A 32 36.11 -21.82 -7.92
C THR A 32 35.59 -21.06 -6.70
N VAL A 33 35.88 -19.76 -6.62
CA VAL A 33 35.39 -18.89 -5.55
C VAL A 33 34.10 -18.21 -5.98
N LEU A 34 33.07 -18.23 -5.12
CA LEU A 34 31.77 -17.58 -5.34
C LEU A 34 31.53 -16.55 -4.23
N ALA A 35 31.05 -15.35 -4.58
CA ALA A 35 30.67 -14.33 -3.61
C ALA A 35 29.28 -14.65 -3.02
N GLN A 36 29.15 -14.62 -1.69
CA GLN A 36 27.86 -14.75 -1.01
C GLN A 36 27.33 -13.38 -0.58
N GLU A 37 26.22 -12.94 -1.16
CA GLU A 37 25.61 -11.61 -0.91
C GLU A 37 25.05 -11.40 0.51
N GLN A 38 25.02 -12.43 1.36
CA GLN A 38 24.43 -12.39 2.71
C GLN A 38 25.34 -12.97 3.81
N ALA A 39 26.66 -12.91 3.66
CA ALA A 39 27.57 -13.36 4.71
C ALA A 39 27.91 -12.19 5.66
N GLY A 40 27.64 -12.39 6.95
CA GLY A 40 28.00 -11.43 8.01
C GLY A 40 29.33 -11.76 8.67
N PRO A 41 29.88 -10.87 9.52
CA PRO A 41 31.08 -11.16 10.31
C PRO A 41 30.83 -12.36 11.24
N GLY A 42 31.71 -13.36 11.21
CA GLY A 42 31.61 -14.59 12.01
C GLY A 42 30.92 -15.78 11.34
N THR A 43 30.74 -15.77 10.01
CA THR A 43 30.15 -16.90 9.28
C THR A 43 31.17 -18.03 9.10
N ASP A 44 30.85 -19.25 9.56
CA ASP A 44 31.67 -20.44 9.35
C ASP A 44 31.73 -20.82 7.86
N TRP A 45 32.93 -21.16 7.37
CA TRP A 45 33.16 -21.48 5.97
C TRP A 45 33.02 -22.98 5.72
N VAL A 46 32.34 -23.33 4.63
CA VAL A 46 32.21 -24.74 4.22
C VAL A 46 32.84 -24.91 2.84
N LEU A 47 33.86 -25.77 2.79
CA LEU A 47 34.42 -26.27 1.54
C LEU A 47 33.51 -27.40 1.06
N CYS A 48 33.05 -27.33 -0.19
CA CYS A 48 32.23 -28.40 -0.77
C CYS A 48 32.67 -28.70 -2.21
N SER A 49 32.41 -29.93 -2.63
CA SER A 49 32.59 -30.34 -4.02
C SER A 49 31.60 -29.63 -4.94
N ALA A 50 31.93 -29.57 -6.24
CA ALA A 50 31.01 -29.05 -7.25
C ALA A 50 29.66 -29.80 -7.26
N GLN A 51 29.64 -31.10 -6.95
CA GLN A 51 28.42 -31.92 -6.90
C GLN A 51 27.54 -31.57 -5.70
N GLU A 52 28.12 -31.44 -4.50
CA GLU A 52 27.39 -31.02 -3.30
C GLU A 52 26.83 -29.61 -3.44
N TRP A 53 27.61 -28.71 -4.04
CA TRP A 53 27.15 -27.36 -4.36
C TRP A 53 25.96 -27.37 -5.35
N ALA A 54 26.05 -28.17 -6.42
CA ALA A 54 24.95 -28.31 -7.38
C ALA A 54 23.69 -28.90 -6.73
N ALA A 55 23.84 -29.89 -5.85
CA ALA A 55 22.74 -30.48 -5.10
C ALA A 55 22.08 -29.46 -4.14
N LEU A 56 22.89 -28.65 -3.44
CA LEU A 56 22.40 -27.58 -2.57
C LEU A 56 21.63 -26.53 -3.36
N GLN A 57 22.17 -26.09 -4.51
CA GLN A 57 21.49 -25.14 -5.38
C GLN A 57 20.17 -25.69 -5.92
N ALA A 58 20.15 -26.95 -6.36
CA ALA A 58 18.93 -27.61 -6.83
C ALA A 58 17.89 -27.72 -5.71
N ALA A 59 18.30 -28.10 -4.49
CA ALA A 59 17.41 -28.17 -3.33
C ALA A 59 16.83 -26.79 -2.96
N ARG A 60 17.66 -25.73 -2.98
CA ARG A 60 17.21 -24.35 -2.76
C ARG A 60 16.19 -23.91 -3.81
N GLN A 61 16.45 -24.20 -5.08
CA GLN A 61 15.53 -23.90 -6.16
C GLN A 61 14.19 -24.61 -5.95
N GLN A 62 14.17 -25.91 -5.65
CA GLN A 62 12.93 -26.65 -5.38
C GLN A 62 12.13 -26.07 -4.21
N LEU A 63 12.80 -25.63 -3.14
CA LEU A 63 12.16 -24.98 -2.00
C LEU A 63 11.57 -23.62 -2.38
N ASP A 64 12.32 -22.80 -3.12
CA ASP A 64 11.85 -21.50 -3.60
C ASP A 64 10.65 -21.65 -4.55
N GLU A 65 10.69 -22.64 -5.46
CA GLU A 65 9.57 -22.96 -6.37
C GLU A 65 8.31 -23.31 -5.58
N ARG A 66 8.40 -24.25 -4.63
CA ARG A 66 7.27 -24.61 -3.76
C ARG A 66 6.76 -23.41 -2.99
N ARG A 67 7.65 -22.62 -2.36
CA ARG A 67 7.27 -21.44 -1.58
C ARG A 67 6.45 -20.45 -2.41
N TRP A 68 6.91 -20.11 -3.62
CA TRP A 68 6.20 -19.15 -4.46
C TRP A 68 4.87 -19.70 -4.97
N THR A 69 4.81 -20.97 -5.36
CA THR A 69 3.56 -21.62 -5.77
C THR A 69 2.55 -21.65 -4.64
N GLU A 70 2.93 -22.03 -3.41
CA GLU A 70 2.04 -22.01 -2.25
C GLU A 70 1.52 -20.59 -1.94
N ARG A 71 2.41 -19.59 -1.97
CA ARG A 71 2.00 -18.18 -1.75
C ARG A 71 1.03 -17.70 -2.82
N ALA A 72 1.29 -18.01 -4.09
CA ALA A 72 0.43 -17.60 -5.20
C ALA A 72 -0.95 -18.28 -5.12
N LYS A 73 -1.01 -19.57 -4.74
CA LYS A 73 -2.29 -20.24 -4.45
C LYS A 73 -3.04 -19.50 -3.35
N GLY A 74 -2.36 -19.17 -2.24
CA GLY A 74 -2.96 -18.41 -1.13
C GLY A 74 -3.54 -17.07 -1.57
N VAL A 75 -2.83 -16.31 -2.41
CA VAL A 75 -3.32 -15.05 -2.99
C VAL A 75 -4.57 -15.28 -3.84
N LEU A 76 -4.56 -16.27 -4.73
CA LEU A 76 -5.72 -16.57 -5.58
C LEU A 76 -6.93 -17.04 -4.79
N MET A 77 -6.72 -17.87 -3.76
CA MET A 77 -7.79 -18.32 -2.87
C MET A 77 -8.45 -17.13 -2.16
N GLN A 78 -7.65 -16.18 -1.66
CA GLN A 78 -8.15 -14.98 -0.97
C GLN A 78 -8.89 -14.04 -1.93
N CYS A 79 -8.32 -13.76 -3.10
CA CYS A 79 -8.87 -12.77 -4.01
C CYS A 79 -10.05 -13.28 -4.85
N GLN A 80 -10.02 -14.55 -5.26
CA GLN A 80 -11.00 -15.13 -6.19
C GLN A 80 -11.95 -16.13 -5.51
N GLN A 81 -11.82 -16.35 -4.20
CA GLN A 81 -12.62 -17.32 -3.44
C GLN A 81 -12.55 -18.75 -4.02
N LEU A 82 -11.41 -19.11 -4.59
CA LEU A 82 -11.15 -20.43 -5.15
C LEU A 82 -10.73 -21.41 -4.06
N ASP A 83 -11.01 -22.69 -4.27
CA ASP A 83 -10.36 -23.75 -3.51
C ASP A 83 -8.89 -23.93 -3.97
N GLU A 84 -8.11 -24.66 -3.18
CA GLU A 84 -6.69 -24.86 -3.45
C GLU A 84 -6.43 -25.56 -4.80
N ALA A 85 -7.28 -26.52 -5.19
CA ALA A 85 -7.14 -27.28 -6.42
C ALA A 85 -7.42 -26.42 -7.66
N GLN A 86 -8.45 -25.57 -7.57
CA GLN A 86 -8.80 -24.57 -8.58
C GLN A 86 -7.69 -23.53 -8.72
N ALA A 87 -7.16 -23.02 -7.61
CA ALA A 87 -6.06 -22.05 -7.62
C ALA A 87 -4.79 -22.63 -8.28
N TYR A 88 -4.42 -23.88 -7.94
CA TYR A 88 -3.27 -24.53 -8.56
C TYR A 88 -3.49 -24.76 -10.06
N LYS A 89 -4.68 -25.23 -10.45
CA LYS A 89 -5.04 -25.44 -11.86
C LYS A 89 -4.92 -24.14 -12.66
N LEU A 90 -5.47 -23.04 -12.13
CA LEU A 90 -5.41 -21.72 -12.78
C LEU A 90 -3.96 -21.26 -12.96
N LEU A 91 -3.13 -21.30 -11.90
CA LEU A 91 -1.71 -20.93 -12.00
C LEU A 91 -0.96 -21.75 -13.04
N ARG A 92 -1.22 -23.05 -13.09
CA ARG A 92 -0.58 -23.95 -14.05
C ARG A 92 -1.02 -23.65 -15.47
N ASP A 93 -2.31 -23.47 -15.69
CA ASP A 93 -2.86 -23.18 -17.02
C ASP A 93 -2.35 -21.82 -17.54
N ALA A 94 -2.29 -20.80 -16.67
CA ALA A 94 -1.70 -19.50 -16.98
C ALA A 94 -0.18 -19.59 -17.27
N ALA A 95 0.58 -20.37 -16.50
CA ALA A 95 2.02 -20.57 -16.74
C ALA A 95 2.28 -21.25 -18.09
N MET A 96 1.43 -22.21 -18.48
CA MET A 96 1.49 -22.86 -19.79
C MET A 96 1.20 -21.88 -20.93
N GLN A 97 0.16 -21.04 -20.79
CA GLN A 97 -0.19 -20.04 -21.79
C GLN A 97 0.89 -18.97 -21.96
N ALA A 98 1.47 -18.50 -20.84
CA ALA A 98 2.56 -17.53 -20.83
C ALA A 98 3.95 -18.13 -21.16
N GLN A 99 4.02 -19.45 -21.39
CA GLN A 99 5.26 -20.17 -21.70
C GLN A 99 6.41 -19.93 -20.69
N THR A 100 6.06 -19.80 -19.41
CA THR A 100 7.00 -19.53 -18.30
C THR A 100 6.97 -20.66 -17.27
N ARG A 101 7.95 -20.68 -16.37
CA ARG A 101 7.94 -21.61 -15.24
C ARG A 101 6.84 -21.22 -14.27
N LEU A 102 6.15 -22.22 -13.71
CA LEU A 102 5.09 -22.01 -12.72
C LEU A 102 5.57 -21.13 -11.55
N SER A 103 6.79 -21.35 -11.08
CA SER A 103 7.39 -20.59 -9.97
C SER A 103 7.68 -19.14 -10.31
N GLU A 104 8.06 -18.84 -11.55
CA GLU A 104 8.32 -17.48 -12.04
C GLU A 104 7.01 -16.70 -12.13
N LEU A 105 5.97 -17.28 -12.73
CA LEU A 105 4.64 -16.68 -12.76
C LEU A 105 4.08 -16.48 -11.34
N ALA A 106 4.21 -17.49 -10.49
CA ALA A 106 3.75 -17.42 -9.10
C ALA A 106 4.43 -16.28 -8.33
N ARG A 107 5.76 -16.12 -8.50
CA ARG A 107 6.51 -15.02 -7.91
C ARG A 107 6.00 -13.67 -8.42
N HIS A 108 5.82 -13.53 -9.73
CA HIS A 108 5.36 -12.28 -10.35
C HIS A 108 3.96 -11.89 -9.85
N LEU A 109 3.03 -12.84 -9.81
CA LEU A 109 1.68 -12.64 -9.29
C LEU A 109 1.68 -12.19 -7.84
N VAL A 110 2.46 -12.84 -6.97
CA VAL A 110 2.56 -12.46 -5.55
C VAL A 110 3.12 -11.06 -5.41
N GLN A 111 4.18 -10.73 -6.15
CA GLN A 111 4.79 -9.39 -6.12
C GLN A 111 3.84 -8.30 -6.63
N GLN A 112 3.07 -8.56 -7.69
CA GLN A 112 2.05 -7.63 -8.18
C GLN A 112 0.96 -7.40 -7.13
N HIS A 113 0.48 -8.47 -6.49
CA HIS A 113 -0.52 -8.40 -5.44
C HIS A 113 -0.03 -7.59 -4.24
N GLU A 114 1.17 -7.91 -3.72
CA GLU A 114 1.78 -7.22 -2.58
C GLU A 114 1.98 -5.72 -2.85
N ARG A 115 2.34 -5.38 -4.09
CA ARG A 115 2.47 -3.98 -4.50
C ARG A 115 1.12 -3.27 -4.55
N ALA A 116 0.08 -3.91 -5.09
CA ALA A 116 -1.26 -3.34 -5.11
C ALA A 116 -1.79 -3.13 -3.68
N GLU A 117 -1.53 -4.08 -2.77
CA GLU A 117 -1.84 -3.95 -1.34
C GLU A 117 -1.08 -2.78 -0.71
N ALA A 118 0.22 -2.65 -0.98
CA ALA A 118 1.03 -1.55 -0.46
C ALA A 118 0.53 -0.18 -0.96
N LEU A 119 0.19 -0.05 -2.25
CA LEU A 119 -0.37 1.18 -2.81
C LEU A 119 -1.70 1.56 -2.16
N GLU A 120 -2.59 0.58 -1.93
CA GLU A 120 -3.88 0.83 -1.29
C GLU A 120 -3.71 1.31 0.15
N ARG A 121 -2.84 0.65 0.92
CA ARG A 121 -2.55 1.02 2.31
C ARG A 121 -1.87 2.37 2.43
N ALA A 122 -0.86 2.65 1.61
CA ALA A 122 -0.22 3.96 1.55
C ALA A 122 -1.23 5.06 1.15
N GLY A 123 -2.11 4.76 0.18
CA GLY A 123 -3.19 5.64 -0.22
C GLY A 123 -4.20 5.91 0.89
N ALA A 124 -4.54 4.90 1.69
CA ALA A 124 -5.47 5.01 2.81
C ALA A 124 -4.94 5.93 3.92
N GLN A 125 -3.62 5.97 4.18
CA GLN A 125 -3.04 6.88 5.19
C GLN A 125 -3.32 8.35 4.90
N ARG A 126 -3.25 8.74 3.62
CA ARG A 126 -3.60 10.10 3.18
C ARG A 126 -5.03 10.45 3.60
N MET A 127 -5.99 9.57 3.26
CA MET A 127 -7.40 9.79 3.61
C MET A 127 -7.63 9.79 5.12
N LEU A 128 -7.06 8.82 5.85
CA LEU A 128 -7.24 8.68 7.29
C LEU A 128 -6.67 9.88 8.07
N SER A 129 -5.55 10.46 7.62
CA SER A 129 -5.00 11.68 8.21
C SER A 129 -5.99 12.85 8.15
N GLN A 130 -6.67 13.02 7.01
CA GLN A 130 -7.67 14.09 6.84
C GLN A 130 -8.97 13.78 7.56
N ARG A 131 -9.38 12.50 7.61
CA ARG A 131 -10.55 12.04 8.39
C ARG A 131 -10.37 12.32 9.88
N LEU A 132 -9.19 12.08 10.44
CA LEU A 132 -8.88 12.38 11.85
C LEU A 132 -9.08 13.87 12.16
N LEU A 133 -8.55 14.76 11.32
CA LEU A 133 -8.74 16.20 11.51
C LEU A 133 -10.20 16.63 11.29
N ARG A 134 -10.89 16.06 10.30
CA ARG A 134 -12.32 16.30 10.07
C ARG A 134 -13.13 15.96 11.33
N LEU A 135 -12.85 14.80 11.94
CA LEU A 135 -13.50 14.35 13.18
C LEU A 135 -13.15 15.23 14.38
N GLN A 136 -11.92 15.76 14.42
CA GLN A 136 -11.49 16.71 15.44
C GLN A 136 -12.26 18.04 15.35
N ALA A 137 -12.43 18.57 14.13
CA ALA A 137 -13.25 19.74 13.88
C ALA A 137 -14.73 19.48 14.22
N GLN A 138 -15.25 18.30 13.86
CA GLN A 138 -16.60 17.87 14.20
C GLN A 138 -16.84 17.87 15.72
N ALA A 139 -15.89 17.34 16.50
CA ALA A 139 -15.95 17.32 17.97
C ALA A 139 -15.95 18.75 18.56
N LEU A 140 -15.11 19.66 18.05
CA LEU A 140 -15.04 21.07 18.49
C LEU A 140 -16.30 21.89 18.17
N LEU A 141 -17.09 21.44 17.19
CA LEU A 141 -18.41 21.99 16.87
C LEU A 141 -19.54 21.36 17.71
N GLY A 142 -19.23 20.39 18.57
CA GLY A 142 -20.20 19.68 19.41
C GLY A 142 -21.12 18.74 18.62
N LEU A 143 -20.70 18.30 17.43
CA LEU A 143 -21.51 17.49 16.53
C LEU A 143 -21.27 16.00 16.80
N GLU A 144 -22.12 15.37 17.60
CA GLU A 144 -22.00 13.94 17.95
C GLU A 144 -20.60 13.55 18.48
N PRO A 145 -20.10 14.19 19.56
CA PRO A 145 -18.70 14.06 19.99
C PRO A 145 -18.31 12.62 20.35
N ALA A 146 -19.24 11.82 20.91
CA ALA A 146 -19.00 10.42 21.22
C ALA A 146 -18.80 9.56 19.97
N ALA A 147 -19.63 9.77 18.94
CA ALA A 147 -19.46 9.09 17.65
C ALA A 147 -18.18 9.53 16.94
N ALA A 148 -17.85 10.83 17.00
CA ALA A 148 -16.62 11.35 16.45
C ALA A 148 -15.38 10.70 17.09
N ALA A 149 -15.36 10.59 18.43
CA ALA A 149 -14.27 9.95 19.17
C ALA A 149 -14.12 8.45 18.81
N ALA A 150 -15.22 7.72 18.66
CA ALA A 150 -15.18 6.32 18.23
C ALA A 150 -14.57 6.16 16.83
N LEU A 151 -14.97 7.00 15.88
CA LEU A 151 -14.42 7.00 14.52
C LEU A 151 -12.96 7.47 14.47
N GLN A 152 -12.53 8.33 15.41
CA GLN A 152 -11.12 8.72 15.55
C GLN A 152 -10.27 7.53 16.00
N ALA A 153 -10.72 6.81 17.03
CA ALA A 153 -10.04 5.61 17.51
C ALA A 153 -9.95 4.53 16.42
N GLU A 154 -11.05 4.30 15.68
CA GLU A 154 -11.05 3.38 14.53
C GLU A 154 -10.04 3.82 13.45
N SER A 155 -10.02 5.12 13.12
CA SER A 155 -9.11 5.66 12.10
C SER A 155 -7.65 5.51 12.52
N ALA A 156 -7.33 5.78 13.79
CA ALA A 156 -5.99 5.62 14.35
C ALA A 156 -5.54 4.15 14.31
N ALA A 157 -6.38 3.21 14.75
CA ALA A 157 -6.08 1.78 14.70
C ALA A 157 -5.86 1.28 13.27
N ARG A 158 -6.63 1.80 12.30
CA ARG A 158 -6.43 1.51 10.87
C ARG A 158 -5.09 2.03 10.34
N ILE A 159 -4.67 3.23 10.75
CA ILE A 159 -3.35 3.77 10.38
C ILE A 159 -2.24 2.86 10.91
N GLU A 160 -2.31 2.46 12.18
CA GLU A 160 -1.32 1.59 12.81
C GLU A 160 -1.23 0.22 12.13
N ALA A 161 -2.38 -0.42 11.88
CA ALA A 161 -2.44 -1.69 11.16
C ALA A 161 -1.87 -1.59 9.72
N ASN A 162 -2.12 -0.46 9.04
CA ASN A 162 -1.57 -0.20 7.73
C ASN A 162 -0.05 0.01 7.78
N LEU A 163 0.49 0.74 8.75
CA LEU A 163 1.93 0.95 8.90
C LEU A 163 2.66 -0.36 9.22
N ALA A 164 2.09 -1.19 10.09
CA ALA A 164 2.63 -2.51 10.40
C ALA A 164 2.71 -3.39 9.15
N ARG A 165 1.61 -3.45 8.38
CA ARG A 165 1.61 -4.23 7.14
C ARG A 165 2.54 -3.67 6.07
N LEU A 166 2.57 -2.34 5.89
CA LEU A 166 3.51 -1.71 4.96
C LEU A 166 4.96 -2.05 5.32
N HIS A 167 5.28 -2.13 6.61
CA HIS A 167 6.62 -2.54 7.05
C HIS A 167 6.97 -3.98 6.64
N GLU A 168 5.99 -4.89 6.62
CA GLU A 168 6.18 -6.26 6.13
C GLU A 168 6.29 -6.35 4.61
N LEU A 169 5.49 -5.56 3.88
CA LEU A 169 5.42 -5.58 2.42
C LEU A 169 6.61 -4.88 1.75
N LEU A 170 7.17 -3.86 2.39
CA LEU A 170 8.20 -3.01 1.79
C LEU A 170 9.60 -3.47 2.14
N HIS A 171 10.49 -3.43 1.15
CA HIS A 171 11.89 -3.85 1.26
C HIS A 171 12.82 -2.86 0.54
N GLY A 172 14.10 -2.88 0.90
CA GLY A 172 15.11 -2.03 0.27
C GLY A 172 14.76 -0.53 0.35
N PRO A 173 14.99 0.26 -0.73
CA PRO A 173 14.75 1.71 -0.74
C PRO A 173 13.31 2.11 -0.39
N LEU A 174 12.31 1.30 -0.76
CA LEU A 174 10.92 1.59 -0.42
C LEU A 174 10.65 1.52 1.09
N ARG A 175 11.40 0.69 1.83
CA ARG A 175 11.28 0.60 3.29
C ARG A 175 11.86 1.84 3.98
N GLU A 176 12.85 2.49 3.39
CA GLU A 176 13.42 3.74 3.90
C GLU A 176 12.40 4.90 3.80
N VAL A 177 11.62 4.93 2.72
CA VAL A 177 10.54 5.93 2.51
C VAL A 177 9.40 5.78 3.53
N LEU A 178 9.23 4.60 4.15
CA LEU A 178 8.23 4.37 5.19
C LEU A 178 8.57 5.10 6.52
N GLY A 179 9.85 5.32 6.82
CA GLY A 179 10.30 5.94 8.08
C GLY A 179 9.68 7.32 8.33
N PRO A 180 9.75 8.27 7.38
CA PRO A 180 9.08 9.56 7.48
C PRO A 180 7.56 9.47 7.72
N VAL A 181 6.89 8.49 7.11
CA VAL A 181 5.44 8.27 7.31
C VAL A 181 5.16 7.86 8.77
N GLN A 182 5.96 6.95 9.32
CA GLN A 182 5.84 6.52 10.72
C GLN A 182 6.11 7.68 11.70
N GLN A 183 7.11 8.51 11.41
CA GLN A 183 7.41 9.71 12.21
C GLN A 183 6.26 10.72 12.17
N ALA A 184 5.73 11.01 10.97
CA ALA A 184 4.60 11.93 10.81
C ALA A 184 3.35 11.42 11.54
N TRP A 185 3.12 10.10 11.56
CA TRP A 185 2.05 9.50 12.36
C TRP A 185 2.23 9.76 13.86
N GLY A 186 3.43 9.52 14.40
CA GLY A 186 3.72 9.80 15.82
C GLY A 186 3.51 11.27 16.19
N GLN A 187 3.86 12.20 15.30
CA GLN A 187 3.61 13.64 15.48
C GLN A 187 2.12 13.97 15.47
N LEU A 188 1.33 13.38 14.57
CA LEU A 188 -0.12 13.55 14.53
C LEU A 188 -0.79 12.99 15.79
N GLN A 189 -0.36 11.82 16.27
CA GLN A 189 -0.85 11.25 17.53
C GLN A 189 -0.60 12.22 18.69
N GLN A 190 0.62 12.74 18.81
CA GLN A 190 0.96 13.74 19.84
C GLN A 190 0.17 15.05 19.66
N ALA A 191 -0.15 15.43 18.42
CA ALA A 191 -0.93 16.63 18.15
C ALA A 191 -2.40 16.51 18.61
N LEU A 192 -2.96 15.31 18.50
CA LEU A 192 -4.34 14.98 18.84
C LEU A 192 -4.55 14.56 20.31
N GLN A 193 -3.47 14.41 21.09
CA GLN A 193 -3.57 14.06 22.52
C GLN A 193 -4.21 15.18 23.35
N GLY A 194 -5.01 14.77 24.34
CA GLY A 194 -5.67 15.66 25.29
C GLY A 194 -7.07 16.08 24.87
N GLU A 195 -7.65 17.03 25.60
CA GLU A 195 -8.98 17.54 25.30
C GLU A 195 -8.99 18.40 24.01
N PRO A 196 -10.01 18.28 23.15
CA PRO A 196 -10.13 19.10 21.95
C PRO A 196 -10.19 20.59 22.27
N ARG A 197 -9.22 21.37 21.80
CA ARG A 197 -9.22 22.84 21.89
C ARG A 197 -9.03 23.48 20.53
N ARG A 198 -9.79 24.54 20.25
CA ARG A 198 -9.69 25.28 18.97
C ARG A 198 -8.31 25.85 18.72
N ALA A 199 -7.60 26.28 19.77
CA ALA A 199 -6.24 26.81 19.67
C ALA A 199 -5.22 25.78 19.13
N ASP A 200 -5.50 24.48 19.28
CA ASP A 200 -4.61 23.41 18.83
C ASP A 200 -4.84 23.03 17.34
N LEU A 201 -5.92 23.50 16.72
CA LEU A 201 -6.30 23.13 15.34
C LEU A 201 -5.22 23.43 14.29
N PRO A 202 -4.55 24.59 14.28
CA PRO A 202 -3.52 24.86 13.27
C PRO A 202 -2.36 23.86 13.35
N ARG A 203 -1.96 23.47 14.57
CA ARG A 203 -0.92 22.45 14.81
C ARG A 203 -1.39 21.06 14.35
N GLN A 204 -2.65 20.73 14.63
CA GLN A 204 -3.25 19.46 14.23
C GLN A 204 -3.43 19.34 12.71
N ASP A 205 -3.84 20.42 12.02
CA ASP A 205 -3.94 20.46 10.55
C ASP A 205 -2.56 20.30 9.92
N ALA A 206 -1.55 21.00 10.44
CA ALA A 206 -0.17 20.87 9.95
C ALA A 206 0.37 19.44 10.11
N ALA A 207 0.15 18.79 11.26
CA ALA A 207 0.58 17.40 11.47
C ALA A 207 -0.18 16.41 10.56
N ALA A 208 -1.48 16.62 10.36
CA ALA A 208 -2.28 15.80 9.44
C ALA A 208 -1.83 15.97 7.99
N GLN A 209 -1.51 17.21 7.58
CA GLN A 209 -0.97 17.52 6.26
C GLN A 209 0.41 16.87 6.06
N GLN A 210 1.28 16.91 7.06
CA GLN A 210 2.59 16.26 6.98
C GLN A 210 2.47 14.73 6.79
N LEU A 211 1.54 14.07 7.49
CA LEU A 211 1.28 12.64 7.29
C LEU A 211 0.75 12.36 5.87
N LEU A 212 -0.12 13.23 5.34
CA LEU A 212 -0.58 13.15 3.96
C LEU A 212 0.59 13.26 2.98
N ASP A 213 1.45 14.26 3.13
CA ASP A 213 2.56 14.55 2.21
C ASP A 213 3.59 13.41 2.21
N CYS A 214 3.98 12.91 3.39
CA CYS A 214 4.86 11.74 3.49
C CYS A 214 4.23 10.49 2.86
N SER A 215 2.92 10.31 3.05
CA SER A 215 2.19 9.18 2.44
C SER A 215 2.07 9.33 0.92
N GLU A 216 1.94 10.54 0.38
CA GLU A 216 1.97 10.83 -1.05
C GLU A 216 3.34 10.50 -1.67
N ALA A 217 4.42 10.84 -0.96
CA ALA A 217 5.78 10.49 -1.38
C ALA A 217 5.94 8.95 -1.46
N LEU A 218 5.39 8.22 -0.49
CA LEU A 218 5.38 6.75 -0.52
C LEU A 218 4.56 6.20 -1.70
N VAL A 219 3.37 6.75 -1.96
CA VAL A 219 2.54 6.34 -3.13
C VAL A 219 3.28 6.62 -4.45
N THR A 220 3.98 7.76 -4.54
CA THR A 220 4.79 8.12 -5.71
C THR A 220 5.93 7.12 -5.91
N ALA A 221 6.72 6.85 -4.87
CA ALA A 221 7.81 5.87 -4.92
C ALA A 221 7.30 4.46 -5.29
N LEU A 222 6.16 4.05 -4.74
CA LEU A 222 5.49 2.78 -5.07
C LEU A 222 4.93 2.75 -6.49
N THR A 223 4.69 3.89 -7.12
CA THR A 223 4.24 3.95 -8.52
C THR A 223 5.44 3.94 -9.47
N GLU A 224 6.53 4.61 -9.12
CA GLU A 224 7.75 4.72 -9.93
C GLU A 224 8.62 3.46 -9.92
N ALA A 225 8.66 2.71 -8.82
CA ALA A 225 9.48 1.51 -8.67
C ALA A 225 9.03 0.31 -9.55
N GLY A 226 8.22 0.52 -10.60
CA GLY A 226 7.60 -0.56 -11.38
C GLY A 226 7.59 -0.33 -12.86
N GLN A 227 7.81 -1.40 -13.61
CA GLN A 227 7.79 -1.38 -15.07
C GLN A 227 6.38 -1.64 -15.64
N GLU A 228 5.41 -2.07 -14.82
CA GLU A 228 4.08 -2.49 -15.28
C GLU A 228 2.98 -1.44 -15.00
N ARG A 229 2.09 -1.27 -15.99
CA ARG A 229 1.20 -0.12 -16.14
C ARG A 229 -0.14 -0.10 -15.37
N PRO A 230 -0.60 -1.06 -14.55
CA PRO A 230 -1.86 -0.86 -13.82
C PRO A 230 -1.71 -0.56 -12.32
N PRO A 231 -1.15 0.60 -11.91
CA PRO A 231 -1.43 1.20 -10.59
C PRO A 231 -2.26 2.50 -10.66
N ARG A 232 -2.46 3.09 -11.84
CA ARG A 232 -3.08 4.44 -11.97
C ARG A 232 -4.52 4.50 -11.46
N LEU A 233 -5.32 3.46 -11.71
CA LEU A 233 -6.73 3.46 -11.32
C LEU A 233 -6.93 3.34 -9.80
N LEU A 234 -6.13 2.48 -9.15
CA LEU A 234 -6.13 2.40 -7.68
C LEU A 234 -5.67 3.71 -7.05
N VAL A 235 -4.69 4.39 -7.65
CA VAL A 235 -4.27 5.72 -7.23
C VAL A 235 -5.40 6.75 -7.40
N LEU A 236 -6.16 6.71 -8.50
CA LEU A 236 -7.33 7.59 -8.69
C LEU A 236 -8.44 7.31 -7.66
N CYS A 237 -8.77 6.04 -7.41
CA CYS A 237 -9.76 5.66 -6.39
C CYS A 237 -9.35 6.13 -4.98
N THR A 238 -8.09 5.89 -4.60
CA THR A 238 -7.57 6.34 -3.30
C THR A 238 -7.52 7.86 -3.19
N ARG A 239 -7.20 8.57 -4.28
CA ARG A 239 -7.27 10.04 -4.34
C ARG A 239 -8.70 10.56 -4.14
N GLN A 240 -9.72 9.91 -4.72
CA GLN A 240 -11.12 10.31 -4.51
C GLN A 240 -11.55 10.21 -3.05
N ARG A 241 -11.12 9.15 -2.34
CA ARG A 241 -11.37 8.96 -0.91
C ARG A 241 -10.73 10.07 -0.07
N LEU A 242 -9.50 10.45 -0.41
CA LEU A 242 -8.82 11.59 0.23
C LEU A 242 -9.59 12.90 0.01
N LEU A 243 -9.94 13.20 -1.24
CA LEU A 243 -10.59 14.47 -1.60
C LEU A 243 -11.96 14.61 -0.94
N SER A 244 -12.73 13.52 -0.79
CA SER A 244 -14.03 13.55 -0.09
C SER A 244 -13.90 13.95 1.39
N GLN A 245 -12.86 13.46 2.07
CA GLN A 245 -12.60 13.82 3.47
C GLN A 245 -12.07 15.25 3.59
N ARG A 246 -11.17 15.66 2.69
CA ARG A 246 -10.60 17.00 2.68
C ARG A 246 -11.67 18.07 2.47
N LEU A 247 -12.61 17.86 1.54
CA LEU A 247 -13.73 18.79 1.31
C LEU A 247 -14.50 19.11 2.58
N VAL A 248 -14.89 18.08 3.32
CA VAL A 248 -15.67 18.25 4.55
C VAL A 248 -14.81 18.81 5.68
N LYS A 249 -13.52 18.44 5.73
CA LYS A 249 -12.55 19.05 6.65
C LYS A 249 -12.49 20.56 6.46
N GLU A 250 -12.24 21.07 5.25
CA GLU A 250 -12.17 22.52 5.00
C GLU A 250 -13.51 23.21 5.31
N ALA A 251 -14.64 22.58 4.97
CA ALA A 251 -15.96 23.11 5.30
C ALA A 251 -16.20 23.24 6.81
N LEU A 252 -15.75 22.28 7.63
CA LEU A 252 -15.87 22.35 9.09
C LEU A 252 -14.88 23.34 9.71
N LEU A 253 -13.66 23.44 9.17
CA LEU A 253 -12.67 24.42 9.62
C LEU A 253 -13.14 25.86 9.38
N ALA A 254 -13.82 26.13 8.26
CA ALA A 254 -14.43 27.43 7.99
C ALA A 254 -15.49 27.85 9.03
N GLN A 255 -16.13 26.90 9.71
CA GLN A 255 -17.07 27.19 10.80
C GLN A 255 -16.38 27.50 12.13
N LEU A 256 -15.12 27.08 12.28
CA LEU A 256 -14.34 27.23 13.51
C LEU A 256 -13.41 28.44 13.48
N ASP A 257 -12.97 28.84 12.29
CA ASP A 257 -12.07 29.96 12.06
C ASP A 257 -12.59 30.87 10.92
N PRO A 258 -13.04 32.10 11.22
CA PRO A 258 -13.46 33.06 10.19
C PRO A 258 -12.35 33.48 9.22
N ALA A 259 -11.07 33.30 9.59
CA ALA A 259 -9.92 33.60 8.73
C ALA A 259 -9.55 32.42 7.81
N HIS A 260 -10.27 31.29 7.92
CA HIS A 260 -10.03 30.14 7.06
C HIS A 260 -10.23 30.48 5.58
N ASP A 261 -9.27 30.12 4.75
CA ASP A 261 -9.27 30.49 3.34
C ASP A 261 -10.39 29.77 2.56
N PRO A 262 -11.40 30.49 2.04
CA PRO A 262 -12.51 29.89 1.30
C PRO A 262 -12.07 29.25 -0.03
N GLN A 263 -10.91 29.63 -0.58
CA GLN A 263 -10.40 29.06 -1.81
C GLN A 263 -10.03 27.57 -1.64
N ARG A 264 -9.65 27.12 -0.44
CA ARG A 264 -9.31 25.71 -0.18
C ARG A 264 -10.48 24.77 -0.48
N LEU A 265 -11.69 25.15 -0.09
CA LEU A 265 -12.90 24.38 -0.38
C LEU A 265 -13.22 24.39 -1.89
N ALA A 266 -13.13 25.55 -2.53
CA ALA A 266 -13.40 25.69 -3.97
C ALA A 266 -12.44 24.84 -4.82
N LEU A 267 -11.13 24.94 -4.54
CA LEU A 267 -10.11 24.12 -5.21
C LEU A 267 -10.33 22.63 -4.97
N GLY A 268 -10.69 22.24 -3.74
CA GLY A 268 -11.02 20.86 -3.41
C GLY A 268 -12.21 20.32 -4.21
N LEU A 269 -13.23 21.14 -4.46
CA LEU A 269 -14.41 20.75 -5.25
C LEU A 269 -14.02 20.50 -6.70
N ASP A 270 -13.25 21.42 -7.29
CA ASP A 270 -12.76 21.29 -8.66
C ASP A 270 -11.84 20.08 -8.83
N GLU A 271 -10.96 19.82 -7.86
CA GLU A 271 -10.11 18.64 -7.86
C GLU A 271 -10.92 17.34 -7.77
N PHE A 272 -11.91 17.27 -6.87
CA PHE A 272 -12.76 16.08 -6.70
C PHE A 272 -13.53 15.76 -7.97
N LEU A 273 -14.16 16.76 -8.60
CA LEU A 273 -14.94 16.58 -9.82
C LEU A 273 -14.05 16.11 -10.99
N ARG A 274 -12.89 16.75 -11.17
CA ARG A 274 -11.92 16.36 -12.22
C ARG A 274 -11.42 14.93 -12.03
N ALA A 275 -11.10 14.54 -10.81
CA ALA A 275 -10.63 13.19 -10.51
C ALA A 275 -11.74 12.14 -10.66
N LEU A 276 -12.99 12.45 -10.26
CA LEU A 276 -14.14 11.57 -10.49
C LEU A 276 -14.41 11.34 -11.98
N GLN A 277 -14.38 12.42 -12.76
CA GLN A 277 -14.58 12.35 -14.21
C GLN A 277 -13.48 11.55 -14.89
N THR A 278 -12.22 11.73 -14.47
CA THR A 278 -11.09 10.93 -14.96
C THR A 278 -11.30 9.45 -14.67
N LEU A 279 -11.75 9.11 -13.45
CA LEU A 279 -12.02 7.72 -13.06
C LEU A 279 -13.17 7.11 -13.87
N ARG A 280 -14.24 7.86 -14.17
CA ARG A 280 -15.35 7.39 -15.01
C ARG A 280 -14.96 7.17 -16.47
N ASN A 281 -14.08 8.02 -17.00
CA ASN A 281 -13.63 7.93 -18.39
C ASN A 281 -12.55 6.85 -18.60
N ALA A 282 -12.10 6.20 -17.52
CA ALA A 282 -11.20 5.06 -17.64
C ALA A 282 -11.89 3.92 -18.40
N PRO A 283 -11.20 3.24 -19.34
CA PRO A 283 -11.75 2.14 -20.13
C PRO A 283 -11.86 0.86 -19.30
N LEU A 284 -12.72 0.87 -18.27
CA LEU A 284 -12.98 -0.23 -17.36
C LEU A 284 -14.32 -0.88 -17.67
N HIS A 285 -14.31 -2.20 -17.83
CA HIS A 285 -15.52 -2.99 -17.99
C HIS A 285 -15.53 -4.06 -16.89
N SER A 286 -16.40 -3.88 -15.90
CA SER A 286 -16.55 -4.83 -14.79
C SER A 286 -18.00 -4.88 -14.31
N PRO A 287 -18.54 -6.09 -14.02
CA PRO A 287 -19.85 -6.22 -13.42
C PRO A 287 -19.91 -5.46 -12.08
N GLY A 288 -20.97 -4.67 -11.90
CA GLY A 288 -21.19 -3.88 -10.68
C GLY A 288 -20.50 -2.51 -10.66
N LEU A 289 -19.61 -2.19 -11.61
CA LEU A 289 -18.91 -0.90 -11.66
C LEU A 289 -19.89 0.27 -11.81
N GLN A 290 -20.89 0.13 -12.69
CA GLN A 290 -21.91 1.16 -12.88
C GLN A 290 -22.75 1.39 -11.61
N SER A 291 -23.18 0.30 -10.94
CA SER A 291 -23.92 0.40 -9.68
C SER A 291 -23.10 1.09 -8.57
N ALA A 292 -21.79 0.82 -8.52
CA ALA A 292 -20.88 1.48 -7.59
C ALA A 292 -20.74 2.98 -7.89
N PHE A 293 -20.62 3.38 -9.16
CA PHE A 293 -20.63 4.79 -9.54
C PHE A 293 -21.96 5.47 -9.21
N ASP A 294 -23.10 4.82 -9.48
CA ASP A 294 -24.42 5.37 -9.15
C ASP A 294 -24.58 5.60 -7.64
N ALA A 295 -23.97 4.74 -6.81
CA ALA A 295 -23.95 4.93 -5.36
C ALA A 295 -23.11 6.14 -4.94
N VAL A 296 -21.93 6.31 -5.56
CA VAL A 296 -21.07 7.48 -5.34
C VAL A 296 -21.79 8.76 -5.75
N ASP A 297 -22.48 8.78 -6.89
CA ASP A 297 -23.23 9.94 -7.38
C ASP A 297 -24.35 10.35 -6.42
N ARG A 298 -25.13 9.38 -5.94
CA ARG A 298 -26.23 9.65 -4.98
C ARG A 298 -25.71 10.31 -3.71
N GLU A 299 -24.61 9.81 -3.14
CA GLU A 299 -24.05 10.38 -1.91
C GLU A 299 -23.33 11.70 -2.18
N TRP A 300 -22.70 11.87 -3.34
CA TRP A 300 -22.10 13.13 -3.78
C TRP A 300 -23.14 14.25 -3.92
N ASP A 301 -24.27 13.98 -4.56
CA ASP A 301 -25.37 14.96 -4.72
C ASP A 301 -25.98 15.37 -3.37
N ARG A 302 -26.01 14.45 -2.41
CA ARG A 302 -26.45 14.75 -1.04
C ARG A 302 -25.42 15.61 -0.32
N LEU A 303 -24.13 15.26 -0.43
CA LEU A 303 -23.03 16.04 0.16
C LEU A 303 -23.00 17.47 -0.39
N LEU A 304 -23.09 17.66 -1.70
CA LEU A 304 -23.09 18.97 -2.34
C LEU A 304 -24.25 19.85 -1.88
N ARG A 305 -25.45 19.27 -1.69
CA ARG A 305 -26.59 19.99 -1.10
C ARG A 305 -26.28 20.41 0.34
N GLY A 306 -25.67 19.53 1.14
CA GLY A 306 -25.22 19.84 2.50
C GLY A 306 -24.20 20.99 2.54
N LEU A 307 -23.19 20.97 1.65
CA LEU A 307 -22.17 22.02 1.55
C LEU A 307 -22.78 23.38 1.20
N ARG A 308 -23.73 23.44 0.25
CA ARG A 308 -24.43 24.67 -0.12
C ARG A 308 -25.34 25.21 0.99
N GLN A 309 -25.85 24.33 1.83
CA GLN A 309 -26.71 24.65 2.97
C GLN A 309 -25.92 24.87 4.27
N GLY A 310 -24.57 24.93 4.23
CA GLY A 310 -23.68 24.99 5.40
C GLY A 310 -23.88 26.19 6.35
N SER A 311 -24.73 27.15 5.99
CA SER A 311 -25.23 28.23 6.85
C SER A 311 -26.43 27.84 7.72
N GLY A 312 -26.96 26.62 7.60
CA GLY A 312 -28.14 26.11 8.32
C GLY A 312 -27.91 25.70 9.78
N GLY A 313 -26.76 26.05 10.37
CA GLY A 313 -26.41 25.73 11.75
C GLY A 313 -26.06 24.26 12.00
N SER A 314 -26.07 23.84 13.26
CA SER A 314 -25.61 22.50 13.69
C SER A 314 -26.31 21.31 13.02
N PRO A 315 -27.63 21.32 12.73
CA PRO A 315 -28.29 20.19 12.05
C PRO A 315 -27.75 19.96 10.62
N ALA A 316 -27.51 21.03 9.86
CA ALA A 316 -26.98 20.93 8.51
C ALA A 316 -25.54 20.39 8.51
N LEU A 317 -24.72 20.82 9.46
CA LEU A 317 -23.35 20.32 9.62
C LEU A 317 -23.31 18.85 10.07
N ARG A 318 -24.28 18.41 10.88
CA ARG A 318 -24.42 16.99 11.26
C ARG A 318 -24.75 16.13 10.04
N ASP A 319 -25.75 16.51 9.23
CA ASP A 319 -26.07 15.77 8.00
C ASP A 319 -24.86 15.76 7.05
N LEU A 320 -24.14 16.88 6.89
CA LEU A 320 -22.91 16.94 6.08
C LEU A 320 -21.86 15.91 6.53
N CYS A 321 -21.61 15.78 7.83
CA CYS A 321 -20.67 14.79 8.37
C CYS A 321 -21.14 13.35 8.10
N GLU A 322 -22.43 13.08 8.26
CA GLU A 322 -23.02 11.76 7.99
C GLU A 322 -22.95 11.39 6.50
N ARG A 323 -23.26 12.33 5.59
CA ARG A 323 -23.11 12.14 4.14
C ARG A 323 -21.67 11.93 3.73
N SER A 324 -20.71 12.59 4.39
CA SER A 324 -19.28 12.39 4.14
C SER A 324 -18.86 10.94 4.37
N GLU A 325 -19.30 10.35 5.48
CA GLU A 325 -18.99 8.95 5.82
C GLU A 325 -19.67 7.98 4.86
N ARG A 326 -20.92 8.25 4.45
CA ARG A 326 -21.61 7.45 3.42
C ARG A 326 -20.90 7.51 2.06
N LEU A 327 -20.45 8.70 1.65
CA LEU A 327 -19.69 8.86 0.41
C LEU A 327 -18.35 8.12 0.48
N LEU A 328 -17.65 8.17 1.62
CA LEU A 328 -16.43 7.41 1.83
C LEU A 328 -16.69 5.90 1.70
N GLN A 329 -17.76 5.38 2.30
CA GLN A 329 -18.16 3.97 2.16
C GLN A 329 -18.47 3.59 0.70
N ALA A 330 -19.16 4.45 -0.04
CA ALA A 330 -19.43 4.22 -1.46
C ALA A 330 -18.14 4.20 -2.31
N LEU A 331 -17.18 5.08 -2.00
CA LEU A 331 -15.86 5.11 -2.65
C LEU A 331 -14.99 3.89 -2.28
N ASP A 332 -15.09 3.40 -1.04
CA ASP A 332 -14.45 2.15 -0.61
C ASP A 332 -15.02 0.96 -1.40
N ALA A 333 -16.34 0.87 -1.54
CA ALA A 333 -17.00 -0.16 -2.35
C ALA A 333 -16.61 -0.08 -3.84
N LEU A 334 -16.53 1.13 -4.41
CA LEU A 334 -16.04 1.34 -5.77
C LEU A 334 -14.60 0.85 -5.93
N THR A 335 -13.73 1.16 -4.96
CA THR A 335 -12.32 0.71 -4.97
C THR A 335 -12.24 -0.82 -5.00
N GLN A 336 -13.07 -1.51 -4.20
CA GLN A 336 -13.12 -2.97 -4.19
C GLN A 336 -13.61 -3.58 -5.53
N VAL A 337 -14.55 -2.93 -6.22
CA VAL A 337 -14.98 -3.36 -7.56
C VAL A 337 -13.83 -3.20 -8.57
N VAL A 338 -13.14 -2.06 -8.54
CA VAL A 338 -11.98 -1.80 -9.42
C VAL A 338 -10.85 -2.79 -9.14
N GLN A 339 -10.54 -3.07 -7.87
CA GLN A 339 -9.52 -4.06 -7.49
C GLN A 339 -9.83 -5.45 -8.05
N ARG A 340 -11.07 -5.93 -7.88
CA ARG A 340 -11.50 -7.23 -8.43
C ARG A 340 -11.39 -7.26 -9.96
N SER A 341 -11.77 -6.17 -10.64
CA SER A 341 -11.64 -6.08 -12.10
C SER A 341 -10.20 -6.14 -12.59
N LEU A 342 -9.27 -5.49 -11.89
CA LEU A 342 -7.84 -5.53 -12.24
C LEU A 342 -7.28 -6.94 -12.02
N GLN A 343 -7.75 -7.64 -10.99
CA GLN A 343 -7.32 -9.02 -10.70
C GLN A 343 -7.82 -10.02 -11.76
N THR A 344 -9.04 -9.87 -12.28
CA THR A 344 -9.57 -10.73 -13.36
C THR A 344 -8.91 -10.52 -14.71
N LEU A 345 -8.26 -9.37 -14.94
CA LEU A 345 -7.53 -9.10 -16.19
C LEU A 345 -6.09 -9.65 -16.16
N LEU A 346 -5.59 -10.01 -14.99
CA LEU A 346 -4.26 -10.58 -14.77
C LEU A 346 -4.26 -12.13 -14.79
N SER A 347 -5.44 -12.76 -14.88
CA SER A 347 -5.65 -14.21 -15.01
C SER A 347 -5.99 -14.60 -16.45
#